data_AF-A0A349HPW1-F1
#
_entry.id   AF-A0A349HPW1-F1
#
_cell.length_a   1.000
_cell.length_b   1.000
_cell.length_c   1.000
_cell.angle_alpha   90.00
_cell.angle_beta   90.00
_cell.angle_gamma   90.00
#
_symmetry.space_group_name_H-M   'P 1'
#
loop_
_entity.id
_entity.type
_entity.pdbx_description
1 polymer ?
#
loop_
_entity_poly.entity_id
_entity_poly.type
_entity_poly.pdbx_seq_one_letter_code
_entity_poly.pdbx_strand_id
1 'polypeptide(L)'
;MDSDNLEEFLKKEHIDIAVICTPKSVSQQVAEQLVRCGIRAIWNFAPKDLKMPEEVYVENVHLNESLFSLTYYYNKMKKES
;
A
#
# COMPACT_ATOMS: atom_id res chain seq x y z
N MET A 1 -10.48 -16.19 -3.44
CA MET A 1 -9.19 -16.90 -3.35
C MET A 1 -9.07 -17.34 -1.92
N ASP A 2 -9.19 -18.64 -1.66
CA ASP A 2 -8.96 -19.19 -0.32
C ASP A 2 -7.53 -18.88 0.11
N SER A 3 -7.35 -18.45 1.36
CA SER A 3 -6.06 -17.97 1.89
C SER A 3 -4.92 -18.97 1.67
N ASP A 4 -5.24 -20.26 1.64
CA ASP A 4 -4.28 -21.35 1.42
C ASP A 4 -3.64 -21.30 0.02
N ASN A 5 -4.40 -20.89 -1.00
CA ASN A 5 -3.89 -20.77 -2.37
C ASN A 5 -2.92 -19.59 -2.53
N LEU A 6 -3.06 -18.55 -1.72
CA LEU A 6 -2.19 -17.38 -1.79
C LEU A 6 -0.80 -17.69 -1.23
N GLU A 7 -0.72 -18.39 -0.09
CA GLU A 7 0.58 -18.74 0.51
C GLU A 7 1.38 -19.69 -0.40
N GLU A 8 0.72 -20.68 -0.99
CA GLU A 8 1.36 -21.62 -1.91
C GLU A 8 1.86 -20.91 -3.18
N PHE A 9 1.07 -19.99 -3.71
CA PHE A 9 1.46 -19.15 -4.85
C PHE A 9 2.68 -18.28 -4.52
N LEU A 10 2.67 -17.59 -3.38
CA LEU A 10 3.77 -16.71 -2.97
C LEU A 10 5.07 -17.47 -2.66
N LYS A 11 5.00 -18.74 -2.26
CA LYS A 11 6.18 -19.59 -2.08
C LYS A 11 6.75 -20.07 -3.41
N LYS A 12 5.88 -20.29 -4.41
CA LYS A 12 6.28 -20.77 -5.73
C LYS A 12 6.82 -19.65 -6.61
N GLU A 13 6.16 -18.50 -6.58
CA GLU A 13 6.52 -17.32 -7.35
C GLU A 13 7.36 -16.39 -6.49
N HIS A 14 8.61 -16.13 -6.89
CA HIS A 14 9.48 -15.18 -6.18
C HIS A 14 8.96 -13.75 -6.32
N ILE A 15 8.13 -13.32 -5.36
CA ILE A 15 7.52 -11.98 -5.36
C ILE A 15 8.21 -11.12 -4.31
N ASP A 16 8.83 -10.03 -4.77
CA ASP A 16 9.56 -9.10 -3.91
C ASP A 16 8.68 -7.99 -3.32
N ILE A 17 7.69 -7.53 -4.10
CA ILE A 17 6.87 -6.34 -3.80
C ILE A 17 5.38 -6.68 -3.85
N ALA A 18 4.65 -6.36 -2.78
CA ALA A 18 3.19 -6.38 -2.76
C ALA A 18 2.59 -4.97 -2.82
N VAL A 19 1.41 -4.85 -3.42
CA VAL A 19 0.62 -3.61 -3.41
C VAL A 19 -0.65 -3.85 -2.61
N ILE A 20 -0.91 -3.02 -1.60
CA ILE A 20 -2.11 -3.12 -0.75
C ILE A 20 -3.10 -2.02 -1.11
N CYS A 21 -4.23 -2.42 -1.67
CA CYS A 21 -5.36 -1.54 -2.06
C CYS A 21 -6.63 -1.85 -1.25
N THR A 22 -6.50 -2.39 -0.04
CA THR A 22 -7.62 -2.86 0.77
C THR A 22 -8.15 -1.79 1.72
N PRO A 23 -9.38 -1.91 2.25
CA PRO A 23 -9.88 -1.04 3.30
C PRO A 23 -8.98 -1.02 4.55
N LYS A 24 -9.01 0.11 5.26
CA LYS A 24 -8.25 0.32 6.52
C LYS A 24 -8.40 -0.82 7.53
N SER A 25 -9.61 -1.37 7.67
CA SER A 25 -9.94 -2.41 8.65
C SER A 25 -9.13 -3.69 8.46
N VAL A 26 -8.77 -4.03 7.22
CA VAL A 26 -8.12 -5.31 6.88
C VAL A 26 -6.66 -5.16 6.42
N SER A 27 -6.25 -3.94 6.04
CA SER A 27 -4.90 -3.63 5.51
C SER A 27 -3.74 -4.17 6.36
N GLN A 28 -3.83 -4.06 7.69
CA GLN A 28 -2.79 -4.56 8.60
C GLN A 28 -2.69 -6.09 8.57
N GLN A 29 -3.81 -6.79 8.66
CA GLN A 29 -3.84 -8.25 8.65
C GLN A 29 -3.30 -8.80 7.33
N VAL A 30 -3.67 -8.18 6.21
CA VAL A 30 -3.18 -8.56 4.87
C VAL A 30 -1.67 -8.35 4.78
N ALA A 31 -1.15 -7.21 5.23
CA ALA A 31 0.28 -6.96 5.25
C ALA A 31 1.06 -8.00 6.07
N GLU A 32 0.57 -8.34 7.26
CA GLU A 32 1.18 -9.38 8.10
C GLU A 32 1.16 -10.76 7.43
N GLN A 33 0.10 -11.12 6.71
CA GLN A 33 0.03 -12.36 5.93
C GLN A 33 1.08 -12.39 4.82
N LEU A 34 1.21 -11.29 4.06
CA LEU A 34 2.17 -11.15 2.98
C LEU A 34 3.62 -11.27 3.48
N VAL A 35 3.92 -10.64 4.62
CA VAL A 35 5.25 -10.71 5.26
C VAL A 35 5.56 -12.12 5.74
N ARG A 36 4.58 -12.85 6.31
CA ARG A 36 4.75 -14.27 6.68
C ARG A 36 5.06 -15.16 5.47
N CYS A 37 4.62 -14.77 4.28
CA CYS A 37 4.90 -15.47 3.03
C CYS A 37 6.25 -15.09 2.40
N GLY A 38 7.00 -14.17 3.02
CA GLY A 38 8.35 -13.79 2.58
C GLY A 38 8.45 -12.45 1.86
N ILE A 39 7.34 -11.73 1.65
CA ILE A 39 7.36 -10.40 1.03
C ILE A 39 8.05 -9.41 1.96
N ARG A 40 8.98 -8.63 1.41
CA ARG A 40 9.78 -7.64 2.16
C ARG A 40 9.53 -6.19 1.76
N ALA A 41 8.83 -5.94 0.66
CA ALA A 41 8.46 -4.60 0.24
C ALA A 41 6.94 -4.49 0.03
N ILE A 42 6.33 -3.46 0.61
CA ILE A 42 4.89 -3.18 0.52
C ILE A 42 4.69 -1.75 0.03
N TRP A 43 3.94 -1.61 -1.05
CA TRP A 43 3.42 -0.33 -1.51
C TRP A 43 1.97 -0.18 -1.04
N ASN A 44 1.75 0.68 -0.05
CA ASN A 44 0.51 0.79 0.68
C ASN A 44 -0.36 1.95 0.18
N PHE A 45 -1.48 1.64 -0.46
CA PHE A 45 -2.53 2.59 -0.84
C PHE A 45 -3.68 2.63 0.18
N ALA A 46 -3.65 1.80 1.23
CA ALA A 46 -4.68 1.84 2.25
C ALA A 46 -4.60 3.16 3.05
N PRO A 47 -5.73 3.72 3.51
CA PRO A 47 -5.76 4.97 4.28
C PRO A 47 -5.39 4.72 5.75
N LYS A 48 -4.24 4.08 5.97
CA LYS A 48 -3.69 3.73 7.28
C LYS A 48 -2.21 3.36 7.14
N ASP A 49 -1.39 3.89 8.03
CA ASP A 49 -0.01 3.46 8.19
C ASP A 49 0.06 2.05 8.76
N LEU A 50 0.78 1.17 8.07
CA LEU A 50 1.01 -0.20 8.48
C LEU A 50 2.10 -0.26 9.54
N LYS A 51 1.90 -1.07 10.58
CA LYS A 51 2.92 -1.32 11.60
C LYS A 51 3.66 -2.60 11.24
N MET A 52 4.85 -2.46 10.68
CA MET A 52 5.68 -3.58 10.25
C MET A 52 7.01 -3.61 11.01
N PRO A 53 7.66 -4.78 11.13
CA PRO A 53 8.99 -4.87 11.70
C PRO A 53 10.03 -4.23 10.75
N GLU A 54 11.21 -3.91 11.26
CA GLU A 54 12.22 -3.10 10.54
C GLU A 54 12.74 -3.76 9.26
N GLU A 55 12.64 -5.09 9.15
CA GLU A 55 13.03 -5.85 7.96
C GLU A 55 12.04 -5.75 6.77
N VAL A 56 10.96 -4.97 6.90
CA VAL A 56 9.96 -4.77 5.85
C VAL A 56 9.91 -3.30 5.46
N TYR A 57 10.18 -3.01 4.19
CA TYR A 57 10.05 -1.66 3.65
C TYR A 57 8.59 -1.38 3.29
N VAL A 58 8.01 -0.31 3.83
CA VAL A 58 6.64 0.11 3.54
C VAL A 58 6.63 1.53 2.99
N GLU A 59 6.14 1.69 1.76
CA GLU A 59 5.92 2.99 1.13
C GLU A 59 4.43 3.33 1.17
N ASN A 60 4.04 4.39 1.89
CA ASN A 60 2.64 4.81 2.02
C ASN A 60 2.28 5.85 0.95
N VAL A 61 1.17 5.65 0.24
CA VAL A 61 0.70 6.56 -0.80
C VAL A 61 -0.39 7.49 -0.26
N HIS A 62 -0.09 8.77 -0.19
CA HIS A 62 -1.03 9.81 0.22
C HIS A 62 -1.66 10.51 -0.99
N LEU A 63 -2.64 9.86 -1.63
CA LEU A 63 -3.32 10.40 -2.82
C LEU A 63 -4.03 11.74 -2.56
N ASN A 64 -4.51 11.94 -1.34
CA ASN A 64 -5.14 13.19 -0.91
C ASN A 64 -4.18 14.38 -0.99
N GLU A 65 -2.91 14.20 -0.63
CA GLU A 65 -1.90 15.27 -0.67
C GLU A 65 -1.58 15.68 -2.11
N SER A 66 -1.43 14.69 -2.99
CA SER A 66 -1.25 14.93 -4.43
C SER A 66 -2.44 15.67 -5.04
N LEU A 67 -3.67 15.28 -4.68
CA LEU A 67 -4.88 15.94 -5.15
C LEU A 67 -5.03 17.36 -4.58
N PHE A 68 -4.72 17.58 -3.30
CA PHE A 68 -4.73 18.91 -2.69
C PHE A 68 -3.70 19.83 -3.35
N SER A 69 -2.50 19.33 -3.63
CA SER A 69 -1.48 20.09 -4.35
C SER A 69 -1.98 20.49 -5.74
N LEU A 70 -2.52 19.54 -6.50
CA LEU A 70 -3.08 19.81 -7.83
C LEU A 70 -4.20 20.85 -7.78
N THR A 71 -5.15 20.69 -6.88
CA THR A 71 -6.31 21.61 -6.76
C THR A 71 -5.88 23.00 -6.30
N TYR A 72 -4.88 23.12 -5.42
CA TYR A 72 -4.31 24.39 -5.01
C TYR A 72 -3.71 25.14 -6.22
N TYR A 73 -2.84 24.50 -6.99
CA TYR A 73 -2.21 25.13 -8.15
C TYR A 73 -3.22 25.50 -9.23
N TYR A 74 -4.18 24.62 -9.50
CA TYR A 74 -5.27 24.90 -10.44
C TYR A 74 -6.10 26.11 -10.02
N ASN A 75 -6.47 26.19 -8.74
CA ASN A 75 -7.23 27.33 -8.22
C ASN A 75 -6.43 28.64 -8.23
N LYS A 76 -5.10 28.57 -8.02
CA LYS A 76 -4.21 29.72 -8.15
C LYS A 76 -4.18 30.24 -9.58
N MET A 77 -3.96 29.35 -10.56
CA MET A 77 -3.99 29.71 -12.00
C MET A 77 -5.31 30.35 -12.42
N LYS A 78 -6.45 29.86 -11.90
CA LYS A 78 -7.78 30.39 -12.21
C LYS A 78 -8.04 31.79 -11.65
N LYS A 79 -7.43 32.15 -10.51
CA LYS A 79 -7.58 33.49 -9.88
C LYS A 79 -6.71 34.56 -10.54
N GLU A 80 -5.65 34.15 -11.23
CA GLU A 80 -4.71 35.03 -11.94
C GLU A 80 -5.11 35.25 -13.42
N SER A 81 -6.15 34.56 -13.89
CA SER A 81 -6.81 34.75 -15.20
C SER A 81 -8.03 35.65 -15.08
#